data_AF-A0A9X0QJU4-F1
#
_entry.id   AF-A0A9X0QJU4-F1
#
_cell.length_a   1.000
_cell.length_b   1.000
_cell.length_c   1.000
_cell.angle_alpha   90.00
_cell.angle_beta   90.00
_cell.angle_gamma   90.00
#
_symmetry.space_group_name_H-M   'P 1'
#
loop_
_entity.id
_entity.type
_entity.pdbx_description
1 polymer ?
#
loop_
_entity_poly.entity_id
_entity_poly.type
_entity_poly.pdbx_seq_one_letter_code
_entity_poly.pdbx_strand_id
1 'polypeptide(L)'
;MPHLQNAKGGDFYLYPGFILYRVEREAFSVIEYHDVTGTATLLPFHEEDGVPPDSKVIGLTWTRANKDGSRDKRNADNHKIPITQYGLVTLKSQNGFWEEFHFSDPPKTLNFLNAFNAFTASFTSTRMLISWSAEKT
;
A
#
# COMPACT_ATOMS: atom_id res chain seq x y z
N MET A 1 7.78 -0.21 -16.71
CA MET A 1 6.39 -0.44 -16.26
C MET A 1 6.30 -0.08 -14.78
N PRO A 2 5.29 0.71 -14.35
CA PRO A 2 5.05 0.95 -12.93
C PRO A 2 4.86 -0.38 -12.20
N HIS A 3 5.58 -0.57 -11.09
CA HIS A 3 5.43 -1.76 -10.25
C HIS A 3 5.61 -1.42 -8.78
N LEU A 4 4.98 -2.21 -7.92
CA LEU A 4 5.14 -2.17 -6.47
C LEU A 4 5.93 -3.41 -6.04
N GLN A 5 7.01 -3.20 -5.31
CA GLN A 5 7.83 -4.28 -4.78
C GLN A 5 7.22 -4.81 -3.48
N ASN A 6 7.16 -6.12 -3.33
CA ASN A 6 6.71 -6.75 -2.09
C ASN A 6 7.92 -7.14 -1.23
N ALA A 7 7.90 -6.75 0.04
CA ALA A 7 8.93 -7.12 1.02
C ALA A 7 9.03 -8.65 1.25
N LYS A 8 7.94 -9.40 1.01
CA LYS A 8 7.89 -10.88 1.13
C LYS A 8 8.30 -11.60 -0.15
N GLY A 9 8.70 -10.87 -1.19
CA GLY A 9 8.96 -11.37 -2.53
C GLY A 9 7.75 -11.29 -3.44
N GLY A 10 8.02 -11.16 -4.73
CA GLY A 10 7.03 -11.05 -5.80
C GLY A 10 6.53 -9.62 -6.05
N ASP A 11 6.76 -9.13 -7.26
CA ASP A 11 6.42 -7.75 -7.63
C ASP A 11 5.04 -7.66 -8.29
N PHE A 12 4.37 -6.54 -8.06
CA PHE A 12 3.10 -6.19 -8.69
C PHE A 12 3.32 -5.22 -9.82
N TYR A 13 3.16 -5.69 -11.06
CA TYR A 13 3.23 -4.85 -12.24
C TYR A 13 1.83 -4.36 -12.60
N LEU A 14 1.64 -3.05 -12.60
CA LEU A 14 0.36 -2.42 -12.91
C LEU A 14 0.27 -2.20 -14.43
N TYR A 15 -0.44 -3.09 -15.13
CA TYR A 15 -0.79 -2.90 -16.54
C TYR A 15 -2.12 -2.15 -16.66
N PRO A 16 -2.45 -1.54 -17.81
CA PRO A 16 -3.72 -0.82 -17.96
C PRO A 16 -4.98 -1.67 -17.75
N GLY A 17 -4.93 -2.98 -18.03
CA GLY A 17 -6.09 -3.87 -17.93
C GLY A 17 -6.07 -4.87 -16.76
N PHE A 18 -4.89 -5.19 -16.23
CA PHE A 18 -4.73 -6.16 -15.15
C PHE A 18 -3.49 -5.85 -14.31
N ILE A 19 -3.39 -6.48 -13.15
CA ILE A 19 -2.20 -6.49 -12.33
C ILE A 19 -1.51 -7.84 -12.52
N LEU A 20 -0.23 -7.83 -12.88
CA LEU A 20 0.58 -9.04 -12.91
C LEU A 20 1.33 -9.15 -11.59
N TYR A 21 1.01 -10.15 -10.79
CA TYR A 21 1.79 -10.54 -9.62
C TYR A 21 2.82 -11.57 -10.03
N ARG A 22 4.10 -11.31 -9.78
CA ARG A 22 5.18 -12.18 -10.27
C ARG A 22 6.23 -12.43 -9.19
N VAL A 23 6.30 -13.66 -8.71
CA VAL A 23 7.32 -14.13 -7.75
C VAL A 23 8.61 -14.50 -8.47
N GLU A 24 8.50 -15.23 -9.58
CA GLU A 24 9.62 -15.68 -10.41
C GLU A 24 9.27 -15.65 -11.91
N ARG A 25 10.13 -16.18 -12.80
CA ARG A 25 9.85 -16.18 -14.24
C ARG A 25 8.61 -16.99 -14.62
N GLU A 26 8.40 -18.14 -14.00
CA GLU A 26 7.29 -19.05 -14.32
C GLU A 26 6.21 -19.08 -13.22
N ALA A 27 6.48 -18.46 -12.07
CA ALA A 27 5.52 -18.32 -10.96
C ALA A 27 4.91 -16.91 -10.98
N PHE A 28 3.79 -16.76 -11.69
CA PHE A 28 3.04 -15.50 -11.78
C PHE A 28 1.53 -15.74 -11.82
N SER A 29 0.78 -14.72 -11.41
CA SER A 29 -0.67 -14.68 -11.42
C SER A 29 -1.17 -13.37 -12.03
N VAL A 30 -2.32 -13.44 -12.71
CA VAL A 30 -3.02 -12.26 -13.23
C VAL A 30 -4.18 -11.94 -12.30
N ILE A 31 -4.29 -10.67 -11.91
CA ILE A 31 -5.33 -10.16 -11.02
C ILE A 31 -6.12 -9.09 -11.79
N GLU A 32 -7.43 -9.24 -11.84
CA GLU A 32 -8.32 -8.27 -12.47
C GLU A 32 -8.61 -7.11 -11.50
N TYR A 33 -8.58 -5.88 -12.00
CA TYR A 33 -8.75 -4.69 -11.15
C TYR A 33 -10.10 -4.64 -10.43
N HIS A 34 -11.18 -5.12 -11.07
CA HIS A 34 -12.51 -5.08 -10.47
C HIS A 34 -12.69 -6.05 -9.30
N ASP A 35 -11.76 -7.00 -9.13
CA ASP A 35 -11.75 -7.91 -7.98
C ASP A 35 -10.96 -7.33 -6.80
N VAL A 36 -10.29 -6.19 -6.99
CA VAL A 36 -9.43 -5.57 -5.98
C VAL A 36 -10.11 -4.36 -5.35
N THR A 37 -10.13 -4.36 -4.02
CA THR A 37 -10.56 -3.24 -3.18
C THR A 37 -9.34 -2.62 -2.52
N GLY A 38 -9.27 -1.29 -2.52
CA GLY A 38 -8.19 -0.54 -1.87
C GLY A 38 -8.68 0.27 -0.68
N THR A 39 -7.93 0.27 0.43
CA THR A 39 -8.12 1.16 1.58
C THR A 39 -6.80 1.80 1.99
N ALA A 40 -6.83 3.00 2.58
CA ALA A 40 -5.64 3.66 3.11
C ALA A 40 -5.85 4.09 4.57
N THR A 41 -4.81 3.94 5.37
CA THR A 41 -4.74 4.46 6.74
C THR A 41 -3.43 5.21 6.93
N LEU A 42 -3.44 6.31 7.68
CA LEU A 42 -2.22 7.02 8.02
C LEU A 42 -1.69 6.51 9.36
N LEU A 43 -0.42 6.13 9.42
CA LEU A 43 0.19 5.56 10.62
C LEU A 43 1.58 6.13 10.91
N PRO A 44 1.99 6.19 12.19
CA PRO A 44 3.36 6.47 12.57
C PRO A 44 4.26 5.30 12.16
N PHE A 45 5.37 5.60 11.50
CA PHE A 45 6.39 4.63 11.10
C PHE A 45 7.74 5.03 11.70
N HIS A 46 8.50 4.06 12.21
CA HIS A 46 9.80 4.29 12.82
C HIS A 46 10.88 4.04 11.76
N GLU A 47 11.60 5.09 11.38
CA GLU A 47 12.55 5.03 10.27
C GLU A 47 13.98 4.89 10.79
N GLU A 48 14.61 3.74 10.54
CA GLU A 48 15.97 3.44 11.00
C GLU A 48 17.02 3.60 9.89
N ASP A 49 16.63 3.35 8.63
CA ASP A 49 17.55 3.30 7.48
C ASP A 49 17.67 4.63 6.71
N GLY A 50 16.89 5.64 7.12
CA GLY A 50 16.92 6.99 6.57
C GLY A 50 15.57 7.46 6.07
N VAL A 51 15.23 8.72 6.37
CA VAL A 51 13.92 9.29 6.05
C VAL A 51 13.82 9.64 4.55
N PRO A 52 12.85 9.09 3.82
CA PRO A 52 12.58 9.51 2.44
C PRO A 52 12.33 11.02 2.36
N PRO A 53 12.83 11.74 1.33
CA PRO A 53 12.76 13.20 1.29
C PRO A 53 11.35 13.80 1.26
N ASP A 54 10.35 13.03 0.81
CA ASP A 54 8.94 13.45 0.77
C ASP A 54 8.14 13.02 2.01
N SER A 55 8.80 12.39 2.99
CA SER A 55 8.20 11.99 4.24
C SER A 55 7.94 13.16 5.18
N LYS A 56 6.80 13.11 5.87
CA LYS A 56 6.50 14.02 6.98
C LYS A 56 6.98 13.41 8.30
N VAL A 57 8.03 13.98 8.90
CA VAL A 57 8.46 13.63 10.26
C VAL A 57 7.46 14.23 11.27
N ILE A 58 6.91 13.39 12.14
CA ILE A 58 5.91 13.76 13.16
C ILE A 58 6.43 13.63 14.59
N GLY A 59 7.63 13.09 14.78
CA GLY A 59 8.25 12.96 16.10
C GLY A 59 9.61 12.29 16.05
N LEU A 60 10.15 12.02 17.24
CA LEU A 60 11.37 11.26 17.45
C LEU A 60 11.10 10.23 18.55
N THR A 61 11.65 9.03 18.39
CA THR A 61 11.66 7.99 19.43
C THR A 61 13.07 7.47 19.65
N TRP A 62 13.28 6.70 20.71
CA TRP A 62 14.52 5.97 20.94
C TRP A 62 14.46 4.62 20.21
N THR A 63 15.57 4.16 19.61
CA THR A 63 15.65 2.80 19.01
C THR A 63 15.27 1.72 20.01
N ARG A 64 15.56 1.95 21.30
CA ARG A 64 15.02 1.14 22.41
C ARG A 64 14.38 2.03 23.48
N ALA A 65 13.07 2.20 23.40
CA ALA A 65 12.29 2.95 24.38
C ALA A 65 11.78 2.04 25.52
N ASN A 66 11.77 2.57 26.75
CA ASN A 66 11.05 1.98 27.87
C ASN A 66 9.53 2.06 27.64
N LYS A 67 8.74 1.39 28.48
CA LYS A 67 7.26 1.44 28.42
C LYS A 67 6.69 2.86 28.52
N ASP A 68 7.42 3.78 29.13
CA ASP A 68 7.05 5.20 29.28
C ASP A 68 7.60 6.09 28.15
N GLY A 69 8.28 5.52 27.14
CA GLY A 69 8.90 6.25 26.04
C GLY A 69 10.29 6.83 26.33
N SER A 70 10.80 6.69 27.56
CA SER A 70 12.15 7.16 27.92
C SER A 70 13.25 6.26 27.35
N ARG A 71 14.48 6.78 27.25
CA ARG A 71 15.65 6.03 26.76
C ARG A 71 15.95 4.84 27.68
N ASP A 72 16.00 3.62 27.13
CA ASP A 72 16.63 2.50 27.84
C ASP A 72 18.14 2.72 27.92
N LYS A 73 18.63 3.00 29.13
CA LYS A 73 20.05 3.33 29.40
C LYS A 73 20.96 2.10 29.41
N ARG A 74 20.43 0.87 29.39
CA ARG A 74 21.23 -0.36 29.38
C ARG A 74 21.87 -0.61 28.02
N ASN A 75 21.31 -0.05 26.95
CA ASN A 75 21.85 -0.16 25.61
C ASN A 75 22.71 1.07 25.29
N ALA A 76 24.02 0.86 25.13
CA ALA A 76 24.98 1.95 24.89
C ALA A 76 24.70 2.66 23.56
N ASP A 77 24.37 1.89 22.51
CA ASP A 77 23.97 2.40 21.19
C ASP A 77 22.44 2.57 21.10
N ASN A 78 21.90 3.43 21.96
CA ASN A 78 20.50 3.82 21.94
C ASN A 78 20.40 5.29 21.55
N HIS A 79 20.22 5.53 20.26
CA HIS A 79 20.08 6.85 19.66
C HIS A 79 18.61 7.13 19.30
N LYS A 80 18.30 8.38 18.94
CA LYS A 80 16.96 8.75 18.51
C LYS A 80 16.79 8.49 17.02
N ILE A 81 15.63 7.97 16.65
CA ILE A 81 15.20 7.77 15.26
C ILE A 81 13.92 8.58 14.97
N PRO A 82 13.73 9.04 13.72
CA PRO A 82 12.51 9.71 13.28
C PRO A 82 11.28 8.81 13.36
N ILE A 83 10.16 9.40 13.79
CA ILE A 83 8.82 8.87 13.53
C ILE A 83 8.27 9.66 12.34
N THR A 84 8.01 8.99 11.23
CA THR A 84 7.36 9.55 10.03
C THR A 84 5.87 9.22 10.02
N GLN A 85 5.08 10.00 9.27
CA GLN A 85 3.68 9.68 8.99
C GLN A 85 3.58 9.09 7.59
N TYR A 86 3.38 7.78 7.50
CA TYR A 86 3.21 7.08 6.22
C TYR A 86 1.74 6.79 5.95
N GLY A 87 1.42 6.64 4.66
CA GLY A 87 0.18 6.06 4.21
C GLY A 87 0.34 4.55 4.00
N LEU A 88 -0.40 3.76 4.77
CA LEU A 88 -0.55 2.33 4.55
C LEU A 88 -1.70 2.10 3.58
N VAL A 89 -1.40 1.63 2.37
CA VAL A 89 -2.38 1.15 1.41
C VAL A 89 -2.53 -0.35 1.57
N THR A 90 -3.75 -0.80 1.77
CA THR A 90 -4.11 -2.22 1.77
C THR A 90 -4.93 -2.51 0.52
N LEU A 91 -4.47 -3.45 -0.30
CA LEU A 91 -5.18 -3.96 -1.47
C LEU A 91 -5.65 -5.38 -1.18
N LYS A 92 -6.94 -5.67 -1.38
CA LYS A 92 -7.54 -6.99 -1.11
C LYS A 92 -8.48 -7.46 -2.19
N SER A 93 -8.51 -8.76 -2.47
CA SER A 93 -9.57 -9.42 -3.24
C SER A 93 -10.31 -10.46 -2.41
N GLN A 94 -11.51 -10.85 -2.86
CA GLN A 94 -12.27 -11.92 -2.22
C GLN A 94 -11.60 -13.29 -2.35
N ASN A 95 -10.73 -13.46 -3.35
CA ASN A 95 -10.10 -14.73 -3.71
C ASN A 95 -8.75 -14.97 -3.02
N GLY A 96 -8.45 -14.21 -1.96
CA GLY A 96 -7.25 -14.41 -1.12
C GLY A 96 -6.05 -13.54 -1.45
N PHE A 97 -6.17 -12.56 -2.35
CA PHE A 97 -5.16 -11.51 -2.50
C PHE A 97 -5.27 -10.52 -1.32
N TRP A 98 -4.19 -10.30 -0.58
CA TRP A 98 -4.09 -9.26 0.45
C TRP A 98 -2.66 -8.77 0.51
N GLU A 99 -2.44 -7.51 0.13
CA GLU A 99 -1.12 -6.86 0.22
C GLU A 99 -1.19 -5.48 0.85
N GLU A 100 -0.08 -5.11 1.48
CA GLU A 100 0.06 -3.89 2.25
C GLU A 100 1.34 -3.15 1.84
N PHE A 101 1.19 -1.89 1.46
CA PHE A 101 2.28 -1.04 1.01
C PHE A 101 2.35 0.23 1.85
N HIS A 102 3.56 0.57 2.29
CA HIS A 102 3.81 1.83 2.99
C HIS A 102 4.34 2.86 1.99
N PHE A 103 3.72 4.03 1.99
CA PHE A 103 4.10 5.15 1.14
C PHE A 103 4.48 6.34 2.01
N SER A 104 5.60 6.98 1.67
CA SER A 104 6.21 8.06 2.43
C SER A 104 5.38 9.35 2.49
N ASP A 105 4.57 9.60 1.45
CA ASP A 105 3.81 10.83 1.26
C ASP A 105 2.29 10.57 1.39
N PRO A 106 1.66 10.95 2.52
CA PRO A 106 0.23 10.72 2.74
C PRO A 106 -0.68 11.37 1.69
N PRO A 107 -0.52 12.65 1.30
CA PRO A 107 -1.30 13.24 0.20
C PRO A 107 -1.24 12.44 -1.11
N LYS A 108 -0.04 12.07 -1.58
CA LYS A 108 0.10 11.26 -2.80
C LYS A 108 -0.55 9.89 -2.66
N THR A 109 -0.44 9.28 -1.48
CA THR A 109 -1.06 7.98 -1.17
C THR A 109 -2.57 8.04 -1.31
N LEU A 110 -3.21 9.05 -0.70
CA LEU A 110 -4.66 9.24 -0.77
C LEU A 110 -5.13 9.54 -2.19
N ASN A 111 -4.38 10.37 -2.92
CA ASN A 111 -4.67 10.66 -4.34
C ASN A 111 -4.60 9.39 -5.20
N PHE A 112 -3.55 8.59 -5.02
CA PHE A 112 -3.42 7.30 -5.71
C PHE A 112 -4.60 6.38 -5.40
N LEU A 113 -4.95 6.22 -4.12
CA LEU A 113 -6.03 5.33 -3.73
C LEU A 113 -7.39 5.78 -4.29
N ASN A 114 -7.67 7.09 -4.24
CA ASN A 114 -8.90 7.64 -4.81
C ASN A 114 -8.99 7.37 -6.32
N ALA A 115 -7.89 7.59 -7.05
CA ALA A 115 -7.83 7.30 -8.48
C ALA A 115 -7.97 5.80 -8.78
N PHE A 116 -7.29 4.95 -8.00
CA PHE A 116 -7.38 3.49 -8.11
C PHE A 116 -8.82 3.01 -7.90
N ASN A 117 -9.47 3.43 -6.81
CA ASN A 117 -10.85 3.02 -6.51
C ASN A 117 -11.87 3.56 -7.53
N ALA A 118 -11.68 4.78 -8.04
CA ALA A 118 -12.52 5.30 -9.11
C ALA A 118 -12.37 4.47 -10.40
N PHE A 119 -11.14 4.07 -10.72
CA PHE A 119 -10.86 3.20 -11.85
C PHE A 119 -11.48 1.80 -11.66
N THR A 120 -11.31 1.15 -10.51
CA THR A 120 -11.93 -0.17 -10.26
C THR A 120 -13.46 -0.11 -10.29
N ALA A 121 -14.07 0.96 -9.77
CA ALA A 121 -15.52 1.14 -9.81
C ALA A 121 -16.09 1.36 -11.23
N SER A 122 -15.28 1.87 -12.17
CA SER A 122 -15.71 2.08 -13.56
C SER A 122 -16.11 0.78 -14.28
N PHE A 123 -15.52 -0.35 -13.88
CA PHE A 123 -15.87 -1.67 -14.41
C PHE A 123 -17.24 -2.15 -13.92
N THR A 124 -17.60 -1.88 -12.66
CA THR A 124 -18.89 -2.27 -12.06
C THR A 124 -20.04 -1.47 -12.66
N SER A 125 -19.84 -0.17 -12.87
CA SER A 125 -20.84 0.71 -13.52
C SER A 125 -21.13 0.26 -14.96
N THR A 126 -20.10 -0.19 -15.68
CA THR A 126 -20.22 -0.67 -17.07
C THR A 126 -20.97 -1.99 -17.17
N ARG A 127 -20.77 -2.93 -16.22
CA ARG A 127 -21.48 -4.23 -16.20
C ARG A 127 -23.00 -4.08 -15.98
N MET A 128 -23.44 -3.17 -15.11
CA MET A 128 -24.88 -2.94 -14.86
C MET A 128 -25.62 -2.34 -16.07
N LEU A 129 -24.95 -1.47 -16.85
CA LEU A 129 -25.55 -0.87 -18.05
C LEU A 129 -25.74 -1.90 -19.17
N ILE A 130 -24.82 -2.86 -19.31
CA ILE A 130 -24.90 -3.92 -20.32
C ILE A 130 -25.98 -4.94 -19.95
N SER A 131 -26.08 -5.35 -18.68
CA SER A 131 -27.12 -6.29 -18.24
C SER A 131 -28.53 -5.73 -18.41
N TRP A 132 -28.74 -4.43 -18.14
CA TRP A 132 -30.05 -3.78 -18.31
C TRP A 132 -30.48 -3.63 -19.78
N SER A 133 -29.52 -3.56 -20.71
CA SER A 133 -29.82 -3.56 -22.16
C SER A 133 -30.14 -4.96 -22.70
N ALA A 134 -29.52 -6.01 -22.16
CA ALA A 134 -29.72 -7.38 -22.63
C ALA A 134 -31.07 -8.00 -22.22
N GLU A 135 -31.71 -7.50 -21.16
CA GLU A 135 -33.02 -7.99 -20.68
C GLU A 135 -34.22 -7.32 -21.39
N LYS A 136 -33.98 -6.40 -22.33
CA LYS A 136 -35.03 -5.61 -23.01
C LYS A 136 -35.35 -6.06 -24.44
N THR A 137 -34.87 -7.22 -24.87
CA THR A 137 -35.17 -7.82 -26.19
C THR A 137 -35.81 -9.18 -26.00
#